data_AF-A0A960ZJA3-F1
#
_entry.id   AF-A0A960ZJA3-F1
#
_cell.length_a   1.000
_cell.length_b   1.000
_cell.length_c   1.000
_cell.angle_alpha   90.00
_cell.angle_beta   90.00
_cell.angle_gamma   90.00
#
_symmetry.space_group_name_H-M   'P 1'
#
loop_
_entity.id
_entity.type
_entity.pdbx_description
1 polymer ?
#
loop_
_entity_poly.entity_id
_entity_poly.type
_entity_poly.pdbx_seq_one_letter_code
_entity_poly.pdbx_strand_id
1 'polypeptide(L)'
;MAAYFIRRLLLIPPTLIGMTLAVFALIQFTPGGRLEMALMEARMKEGGRASNLQSSGLTPGQILKLEEQFGHDKPFFIAYLSWLGVVPRETNRSRAEFPADAAETQVKIPGTANVVKVKRLPNDRAEIGDGGEVDTSAWRARIVTPEEQRRRWEKRNPGQTLEAQQPYLAILYQPKFSGLMQGNLGDSTRYSEPVWDMMKRRFPISIFFGVLSLALTYLVCIPLGVLKAIKHRTVLDNVTSILIFTGYAIPGFVLGVFLVVIFAARLGWFPLEGFVSSNFADLSLWGKVTDLAHHAFLPLVCYMVGSFASLTMLVKNNLMDQLASDYVRTAVAKGLDFKRAVFGHALRNAFIPVAATMGQALTLVVGGSFLIERIFDIDGFGLMGFNALLERDSSIIMGTVTIGGLLLMIGNVLSDLIAARLDPRIRFE
;
A
#
# COMPACT_ATOMS: atom_id res chain seq x y z
N MET A 1 -7.53 30.95 -4.84
CA MET A 1 -7.28 29.84 -5.80
C MET A 1 -5.83 29.34 -5.80
N ALA A 2 -4.84 30.05 -6.36
CA ALA A 2 -3.45 29.57 -6.33
C ALA A 2 -2.93 29.32 -4.91
N ALA A 3 -3.18 30.26 -3.99
CA ALA A 3 -2.84 30.11 -2.57
C ALA A 3 -3.50 28.87 -1.92
N TYR A 4 -4.74 28.54 -2.28
CA TYR A 4 -5.45 27.37 -1.79
C TYR A 4 -4.78 26.07 -2.26
N PHE A 5 -4.51 25.95 -3.56
CA PHE A 5 -3.84 24.76 -4.10
C PHE A 5 -2.42 24.60 -3.56
N ILE A 6 -1.69 25.69 -3.38
CA ILE A 6 -0.37 25.67 -2.74
C ILE A 6 -0.51 25.18 -1.30
N ARG A 7 -1.46 25.71 -0.51
CA ARG A 7 -1.73 25.20 0.86
C ARG A 7 -2.05 23.71 0.85
N ARG A 8 -2.90 23.24 -0.07
CA ARG A 8 -3.29 21.84 -0.16
C ARG A 8 -2.12 20.92 -0.56
N LEU A 9 -1.27 21.35 -1.50
CA LEU A 9 -0.04 20.64 -1.86
C LEU A 9 0.96 20.62 -0.69
N LEU A 10 1.10 21.73 0.04
CA LEU A 10 1.95 21.81 1.23
C LEU A 10 1.42 20.97 2.39
N LEU A 11 0.12 20.66 2.43
CA LEU A 11 -0.48 19.75 3.41
C LEU A 11 -0.21 18.27 3.09
N ILE A 12 0.22 17.91 1.87
CA ILE A 12 0.50 16.51 1.50
C ILE A 12 1.64 15.91 2.33
N PRO A 13 2.84 16.52 2.43
CA PRO A 13 3.90 15.95 3.26
C PRO A 13 3.54 15.74 4.75
N PRO A 14 2.98 16.73 5.49
CA PRO A 14 2.68 16.53 6.90
C PRO A 14 1.56 15.50 7.14
N THR A 15 0.56 15.43 6.27
CA THR A 15 -0.49 14.40 6.38
C THR A 15 0.03 13.00 6.06
N LEU A 16 0.89 12.86 5.03
CA LEU A 16 1.56 11.59 4.73
C LEU A 16 2.44 11.11 5.89
N ILE A 17 3.21 12.03 6.49
CA ILE A 17 4.02 11.73 7.68
C ILE A 17 3.12 11.32 8.85
N GLY A 18 1.99 12.01 9.07
CA GLY A 18 1.04 11.63 10.12
C GLY A 18 0.46 10.23 9.92
N MET A 19 0.00 9.92 8.69
CA MET A 19 -0.55 8.60 8.35
C MET A 19 0.49 7.49 8.51
N THR A 20 1.68 7.67 7.94
CA THR A 20 2.75 6.66 7.99
C THR A 20 3.30 6.49 9.40
N LEU A 21 3.42 7.56 10.19
CA LEU A 21 3.79 7.47 11.61
C LEU A 21 2.75 6.68 12.42
N ALA A 22 1.45 6.93 12.20
CA ALA A 22 0.39 6.21 12.88
C ALA A 22 0.44 4.71 12.56
N VAL A 23 0.56 4.35 11.29
CA VAL A 23 0.69 2.94 10.87
C VAL A 23 1.98 2.31 11.41
N PHE A 24 3.10 3.04 11.38
CA PHE A 24 4.37 2.58 11.92
C PHE A 24 4.29 2.31 13.44
N ALA A 25 3.60 3.17 14.19
CA ALA A 25 3.31 2.96 15.59
C ALA A 25 2.45 1.71 15.81
N LEU A 26 1.34 1.58 15.07
CA LEU A 26 0.48 0.40 15.17
C LEU A 26 1.26 -0.90 14.93
N ILE A 27 2.10 -0.94 13.90
CA ILE A 27 2.92 -2.12 13.60
C ILE A 27 3.88 -2.47 14.76
N GLN A 28 4.50 -1.47 15.40
CA GLN A 28 5.44 -1.71 16.51
C GLN A 28 4.74 -2.11 17.81
N PHE A 29 3.52 -1.63 18.05
CA PHE A 29 2.78 -1.92 19.28
C PHE A 29 1.82 -3.11 19.17
N THR A 30 1.66 -3.71 17.98
CA THR A 30 0.84 -4.90 17.81
C THR A 30 1.58 -6.13 18.35
N PRO A 31 1.02 -6.87 19.34
CA PRO A 31 1.63 -8.09 19.87
C PRO A 31 1.72 -9.20 18.81
N GLY A 32 2.72 -10.09 18.91
CA GLY A 32 3.07 -11.04 17.84
C GLY A 32 4.02 -10.46 16.79
N GLY A 33 4.82 -9.46 17.14
CA GLY A 33 5.71 -8.76 16.19
C GLY A 33 6.63 -9.72 15.43
N ARG A 34 7.22 -9.26 14.31
CA ARG A 34 8.12 -10.05 13.45
C ARG A 34 9.19 -10.82 14.23
N LEU A 35 9.75 -10.19 15.28
CA LEU A 35 10.69 -10.80 16.19
C LEU A 35 10.10 -12.04 16.88
N GLU A 36 8.90 -11.95 17.44
CA GLU A 36 8.26 -13.06 18.16
C GLU A 36 7.98 -14.24 17.24
N MET A 37 7.60 -13.99 15.97
CA MET A 37 7.44 -15.08 14.99
C MET A 37 8.77 -15.69 14.56
N ALA A 38 9.81 -14.88 14.31
CA ALA A 38 11.14 -15.42 14.00
C ALA A 38 11.70 -16.24 15.18
N LEU A 39 11.44 -15.79 16.41
CA LEU A 39 11.76 -16.52 17.64
C LEU A 39 10.95 -17.80 17.78
N MET A 40 9.65 -17.76 17.48
CA MET A 40 8.80 -18.94 17.50
C MET A 40 9.21 -19.95 16.41
N GLU A 41 9.49 -19.50 15.19
CA GLU A 41 9.97 -20.34 14.09
C GLU A 41 11.32 -20.97 14.42
N ALA A 42 12.25 -20.19 14.97
CA ALA A 42 13.56 -20.69 15.35
C ALA A 42 13.48 -21.66 16.56
N ARG A 43 12.58 -21.41 17.53
CA ARG A 43 12.23 -22.38 18.59
C ARG A 43 11.61 -23.66 18.03
N MET A 44 10.75 -23.58 17.02
CA MET A 44 10.12 -24.75 16.39
C MET A 44 11.12 -25.58 15.56
N LYS A 45 12.04 -24.91 14.84
CA LYS A 45 13.12 -25.57 14.10
C LYS A 45 14.12 -26.29 15.02
N GLU A 46 14.42 -25.74 16.20
CA GLU A 46 15.22 -26.45 17.22
C GLU A 46 14.42 -27.53 17.96
N GLY A 47 13.12 -27.30 18.21
CA GLY A 47 12.23 -28.22 18.92
C GLY A 47 11.93 -29.54 18.20
N GLY A 48 12.09 -29.59 16.87
CA GLY A 48 11.94 -30.83 16.08
C GLY A 48 13.04 -31.89 16.33
N ARG A 49 14.08 -31.56 17.09
CA ARG A 49 15.24 -32.45 17.34
C ARG A 49 15.38 -32.97 18.78
N ALA A 50 14.51 -32.59 19.72
CA ALA A 50 14.72 -32.93 21.13
C ALA A 50 13.44 -33.40 21.84
N SER A 51 13.35 -34.71 22.03
CA SER A 51 12.38 -35.39 22.89
C SER A 51 12.78 -35.33 24.37
N ASN A 52 13.13 -34.15 24.91
CA ASN A 52 13.34 -33.99 26.35
C ASN A 52 12.86 -32.62 26.86
N LEU A 53 11.99 -32.68 27.86
CA LEU A 53 11.11 -31.63 28.37
C LEU A 53 11.80 -30.60 29.29
N GLN A 54 12.99 -30.11 28.94
CA GLN A 54 13.63 -29.05 29.74
C GLN A 54 14.32 -27.99 28.87
N SER A 55 13.59 -26.88 28.68
CA SER A 55 14.10 -25.53 28.44
C SER A 55 15.19 -25.31 27.38
N SER A 56 15.06 -25.89 26.18
CA SER A 56 15.85 -25.41 25.04
C SER A 56 15.05 -24.42 24.20
N GLY A 57 14.82 -23.24 24.78
CA GLY A 57 14.52 -22.05 24.00
C GLY A 57 15.81 -21.44 23.46
N LEU A 58 15.71 -20.64 22.38
CA LEU A 58 16.85 -19.89 21.82
C LEU A 58 17.64 -19.18 22.92
N THR A 59 18.96 -19.25 22.82
CA THR A 59 19.86 -18.54 23.74
C THR A 59 19.63 -17.02 23.66
N PRO A 60 19.75 -16.26 24.76
CA PRO A 60 19.55 -14.81 24.75
C PRO A 60 20.38 -14.07 23.67
N GLY A 61 21.59 -14.53 23.37
CA GLY A 61 22.42 -13.99 22.28
C GLY A 61 21.87 -14.24 20.86
N GLN A 62 21.21 -15.38 20.63
CA GLN A 62 20.50 -15.64 19.36
C GLN A 62 19.25 -14.75 19.21
N ILE A 63 18.59 -14.44 20.32
CA ILE A 63 17.45 -13.52 20.34
C ILE A 63 17.90 -12.10 20.00
N LEU A 64 18.95 -11.61 20.66
CA LEU A 64 19.56 -10.30 20.37
C LEU A 64 20.06 -10.20 18.92
N LYS A 65 20.59 -11.30 18.35
CA LYS A 65 20.96 -11.35 16.92
C LYS A 65 19.76 -11.10 16.01
N LEU A 66 18.64 -11.77 16.25
CA LEU A 66 17.43 -11.61 15.45
C LEU A 66 16.86 -10.19 15.61
N GLU A 67 16.88 -9.64 16.83
CA GLU A 67 16.47 -8.25 17.10
C GLU A 67 17.24 -7.22 16.28
N GLU A 68 18.57 -7.37 16.23
CA GLU A 68 19.44 -6.48 15.46
C GLU A 68 19.25 -6.66 13.95
N GLN A 69 18.97 -7.87 13.49
CA GLN A 69 18.71 -8.17 12.07
C GLN A 69 17.42 -7.48 11.59
N PHE A 70 16.38 -7.42 12.43
CA PHE A 70 15.12 -6.76 12.08
C PHE A 70 15.09 -5.26 12.40
N GLY A 71 16.20 -4.67 12.87
CA GLY A 71 16.31 -3.23 13.15
C GLY A 71 15.45 -2.75 14.33
N HIS A 72 14.99 -3.69 15.18
CA HIS A 72 14.28 -3.40 16.43
C HIS A 72 15.25 -2.98 17.56
N ASP A 73 16.53 -2.76 17.25
CA ASP A 73 17.54 -2.29 18.19
C ASP A 73 17.46 -0.78 18.47
N LYS A 74 16.75 -0.02 17.61
CA LYS A 74 16.67 1.44 17.67
C LYS A 74 15.42 1.94 18.41
N PRO A 75 15.50 3.09 19.11
CA PRO A 75 14.32 3.78 19.63
C PRO A 75 13.29 4.06 18.53
N PHE A 76 12.00 4.01 18.89
CA PHE A 76 10.87 4.19 17.97
C PHE A 76 11.06 5.34 16.98
N PHE A 77 11.34 6.55 17.49
CA PHE A 77 11.48 7.74 16.64
C PHE A 77 12.69 7.65 15.70
N ILE A 78 13.80 7.08 16.14
CA ILE A 78 14.99 6.90 15.29
C ILE A 78 14.69 5.87 14.21
N ALA A 79 13.99 4.79 14.55
CA ALA A 79 13.57 3.77 13.58
C ALA A 79 12.67 4.40 12.50
N TYR A 80 11.67 5.19 12.89
CA TYR A 80 10.78 5.89 11.97
C TYR A 80 11.52 6.92 11.10
N LEU A 81 12.33 7.80 11.70
CA LEU A 81 13.09 8.82 10.96
C LEU A 81 14.11 8.19 10.01
N SER A 82 14.66 7.03 10.37
CA SER A 82 15.54 6.27 9.48
C SER A 82 14.78 5.66 8.31
N TRP A 83 13.55 5.18 8.52
CA TRP A 83 12.66 4.70 7.46
C TRP A 83 12.21 5.84 6.55
N LEU A 84 11.89 7.01 7.12
CA LEU A 84 11.55 8.22 6.36
C LEU A 84 12.74 8.71 5.52
N GLY A 85 13.98 8.43 5.95
CA GLY A 85 15.20 8.84 5.27
C GLY A 85 15.80 10.16 5.77
N VAL A 86 15.39 10.62 6.96
CA VAL A 86 15.91 11.82 7.64
C VAL A 86 17.17 11.51 8.45
N VAL A 87 17.30 10.27 8.92
CA VAL A 87 18.45 9.78 9.69
C VAL A 87 19.14 8.67 8.90
N PRO A 88 20.50 8.61 8.87
CA PRO A 88 21.20 7.56 8.15
C PRO A 88 20.86 6.18 8.73
N ARG A 89 20.60 5.24 7.83
CA ARG A 89 20.42 3.82 8.15
C ARG A 89 21.75 3.11 8.10
N GLU A 90 21.88 2.09 8.93
CA GLU A 90 23.02 1.18 8.90
C GLU A 90 22.71 0.11 7.86
N THR A 91 23.15 0.37 6.63
CA THR A 91 23.05 -0.57 5.50
C THR A 91 24.28 -1.47 5.47
N ASN A 92 24.18 -2.64 4.83
CA ASN A 92 25.26 -3.60 4.71
C ASN A 92 25.91 -3.88 6.08
N ARG A 93 25.19 -4.57 6.96
CA ARG A 93 25.68 -4.89 8.31
C ARG A 93 26.39 -6.24 8.31
N SER A 94 27.53 -6.31 9.00
CA SER A 94 28.17 -7.57 9.37
C SER A 94 28.55 -7.55 10.84
N ARG A 95 28.55 -8.73 11.44
CA ARG A 95 28.81 -8.92 12.86
C ARG A 95 29.96 -9.91 13.07
N ALA A 96 30.78 -9.65 14.06
CA ALA A 96 31.67 -10.65 14.64
C ALA A 96 31.68 -10.54 16.16
N GLU A 97 31.82 -11.67 16.82
CA GLU A 97 31.97 -11.76 18.27
C GLU A 97 33.46 -11.60 18.60
N PHE A 98 33.79 -10.87 19.66
CA PHE A 98 35.16 -10.84 20.15
C PHE A 98 35.44 -12.15 20.91
N PRO A 99 36.55 -12.86 20.60
CA PRO A 99 37.03 -13.95 21.43
C PRO A 99 37.25 -13.47 22.87
N ALA A 100 37.09 -14.36 23.86
CA ALA A 100 37.35 -14.03 25.25
C ALA A 100 38.74 -13.39 25.40
N ASP A 101 38.79 -12.22 26.04
CA ASP A 101 39.99 -11.42 26.31
C ASP A 101 40.73 -10.81 25.10
N ALA A 102 40.20 -10.94 23.88
CA ALA A 102 40.80 -10.32 22.69
C ALA A 102 40.36 -8.85 22.50
N ALA A 103 41.33 -7.98 22.21
CA ALA A 103 41.07 -6.57 21.86
C ALA A 103 40.69 -6.37 20.37
N GLU A 104 40.80 -7.41 19.55
CA GLU A 104 40.60 -7.35 18.10
C GLU A 104 39.72 -8.53 17.64
N THR A 105 38.84 -8.27 16.68
CA THR A 105 38.07 -9.30 15.98
C THR A 105 38.04 -9.04 14.48
N GLN A 106 37.84 -10.08 13.69
CA GLN A 106 37.75 -9.97 12.23
C GLN A 106 36.29 -9.98 11.81
N VAL A 107 35.84 -8.88 11.21
CA VAL A 107 34.48 -8.74 10.68
C VAL A 107 34.51 -8.85 9.17
N LYS A 108 33.76 -9.80 8.62
CA LYS A 108 33.61 -9.94 7.16
C LYS A 108 32.89 -8.73 6.57
N ILE A 109 33.38 -8.17 5.48
CA ILE A 109 32.65 -7.12 4.75
C ILE A 109 31.46 -7.77 4.00
N PRO A 110 30.22 -7.33 4.25
CA PRO A 110 29.04 -7.79 3.50
C PRO A 110 29.24 -7.77 1.99
N GLY A 111 28.89 -8.87 1.33
CA GLY A 111 28.99 -8.98 -0.13
C GLY A 111 30.39 -9.24 -0.70
N THR A 112 31.44 -9.33 0.13
CA THR A 112 32.80 -9.68 -0.32
C THR A 112 33.40 -10.81 0.52
N ALA A 113 34.52 -11.39 0.05
CA ALA A 113 35.30 -12.36 0.82
C ALA A 113 36.24 -11.70 1.84
N ASN A 114 36.37 -10.37 1.80
CA ASN A 114 37.36 -9.64 2.57
C ASN A 114 36.91 -9.45 4.03
N VAL A 115 37.89 -9.42 4.94
CA VAL A 115 37.68 -9.22 6.38
C VAL A 115 38.42 -7.97 6.84
N VAL A 116 37.82 -7.25 7.78
CA VAL A 116 38.40 -6.05 8.38
C VAL A 116 38.61 -6.33 9.85
N LYS A 117 39.80 -5.98 10.35
CA LYS A 117 40.10 -6.05 11.78
C LYS A 117 39.42 -4.88 12.47
N VAL A 118 38.57 -5.16 13.45
CA VAL A 118 37.95 -4.16 14.30
C VAL A 118 38.59 -4.24 15.68
N LYS A 119 39.23 -3.15 16.10
CA LYS A 119 39.90 -3.03 17.39
C LYS A 119 39.00 -2.31 18.39
N ARG A 120 38.98 -2.82 19.62
CA ARG A 120 38.31 -2.21 20.78
C ARG A 120 39.27 -1.28 21.50
N LEU A 121 38.94 0.01 21.52
CA LEU A 121 39.65 1.02 22.30
C LEU A 121 39.18 1.03 23.78
N PRO A 122 39.96 1.58 24.72
CA PRO A 122 39.62 1.62 26.14
C PRO A 122 38.30 2.33 26.51
N ASN A 123 37.78 3.18 25.61
CA ASN A 123 36.50 3.88 25.78
C ASN A 123 35.33 3.17 25.06
N ASP A 124 35.45 1.86 24.81
CA ASP A 124 34.48 1.05 24.03
C ASP A 124 34.19 1.59 22.62
N ARG A 125 35.10 2.41 22.07
CA ARG A 125 35.03 2.84 20.68
C ARG A 125 35.63 1.78 19.76
N ALA A 126 35.02 1.61 18.61
CA ALA A 126 35.54 0.76 17.55
C ALA A 126 36.51 1.55 16.68
N GLU A 127 37.67 0.96 16.39
CA GLU A 127 38.57 1.43 15.35
C GLU A 127 38.64 0.37 14.25
N ILE A 128 38.50 0.80 13.00
CA ILE A 128 38.67 -0.05 11.84
C ILE A 128 40.18 -0.08 11.55
N GLY A 129 40.81 -1.22 11.78
CA GLY A 129 42.19 -1.47 11.38
C GLY A 129 42.32 -1.65 9.86
N ASP A 130 43.56 -1.66 9.38
CA ASP A 130 43.86 -1.72 7.95
C ASP A 130 43.22 -2.95 7.29
N GLY A 131 42.33 -2.71 6.32
CA GLY A 131 41.57 -3.72 5.59
C GLY A 131 42.30 -4.30 4.38
N GLY A 132 43.62 -4.09 4.27
CA GLY A 132 44.38 -4.42 3.07
C GLY A 132 44.03 -3.48 1.91
N GLU A 133 43.71 -4.03 0.73
CA GLU A 133 43.34 -3.28 -0.50
C GLU A 133 41.90 -2.74 -0.53
N VAL A 134 41.12 -2.91 0.55
CA VAL A 134 39.69 -2.54 0.54
C VAL A 134 39.49 -1.13 1.08
N ASP A 135 38.75 -0.31 0.33
CA ASP A 135 38.34 1.02 0.78
C ASP A 135 37.40 0.92 2.00
N THR A 136 37.94 1.22 3.18
CA THR A 136 37.22 1.22 4.45
C THR A 136 36.62 2.59 4.79
N SER A 137 36.82 3.62 3.96
CA SER A 137 36.43 5.01 4.26
C SER A 137 34.92 5.20 4.47
N ALA A 138 34.12 4.44 3.73
CA ALA A 138 32.65 4.44 3.79
C ALA A 138 32.08 3.60 4.96
N TRP A 139 32.93 2.84 5.66
CA TRP A 139 32.51 1.92 6.71
C TRP A 139 32.69 2.54 8.10
N ARG A 140 31.80 2.16 9.00
CA ARG A 140 31.85 2.53 10.41
C ARG A 140 31.66 1.27 11.24
N ALA A 141 32.33 1.22 12.38
CA ALA A 141 32.21 0.12 13.33
C ALA A 141 31.64 0.66 14.65
N ARG A 142 30.79 -0.14 15.29
CA ARG A 142 30.36 0.08 16.67
C ARG A 142 30.58 -1.18 17.49
N ILE A 143 30.88 -0.98 18.77
CA ILE A 143 31.00 -2.08 19.73
C ILE A 143 29.74 -2.08 20.57
N VAL A 144 29.11 -3.25 20.70
CA VAL A 144 28.00 -3.45 21.63
C VAL A 144 28.54 -4.14 22.86
N THR A 145 28.49 -3.46 24.00
CA THR A 145 29.03 -3.99 25.25
C THR A 145 28.06 -5.00 25.88
N PRO A 146 28.56 -5.96 26.68
CA PRO A 146 27.71 -6.91 27.38
C PRO A 146 26.69 -6.24 28.32
N GLU A 147 27.08 -5.11 28.93
CA GLU A 147 26.18 -4.31 29.77
C GLU A 147 25.06 -3.65 28.97
N GLU A 148 25.38 -3.14 27.76
CA GLU A 148 24.37 -2.56 26.89
C GLU A 148 23.36 -3.63 26.42
N GLN A 149 23.83 -4.84 26.10
CA GLN A 149 22.98 -5.98 25.78
C GLN A 149 22.08 -6.35 26.96
N ARG A 150 22.63 -6.40 28.18
CA ARG A 150 21.86 -6.65 29.42
C ARG A 150 20.77 -5.61 29.64
N ARG A 151 21.12 -4.32 29.58
CA ARG A 151 20.17 -3.22 29.79
C ARG A 151 19.05 -3.23 28.74
N ARG A 152 19.37 -3.55 27.47
CA ARG A 152 18.38 -3.65 26.39
C ARG A 152 17.39 -4.79 26.64
N TRP A 153 17.90 -5.95 27.05
CA TRP A 153 17.08 -7.11 27.36
C TRP A 153 16.12 -6.85 28.52
N GLU A 154 16.62 -6.33 29.64
CA GLU A 154 15.83 -6.07 30.85
C GLU A 154 14.73 -5.03 30.61
N LYS A 155 15.00 -4.01 29.78
CA LYS A 155 14.00 -3.00 29.39
C LYS A 155 12.84 -3.60 28.61
N ARG A 156 13.08 -4.65 27.82
CA ARG A 156 12.05 -5.31 26.99
C ARG A 156 11.38 -6.50 27.67
N ASN A 157 12.11 -7.20 28.55
CA ASN A 157 11.64 -8.37 29.28
C ASN A 157 11.64 -8.05 30.78
N PRO A 158 10.68 -7.23 31.26
CA PRO A 158 10.61 -6.86 32.67
C PRO A 158 10.48 -8.12 33.53
N GLY A 159 11.38 -8.28 34.50
CA GLY A 159 11.44 -9.46 35.38
C GLY A 159 12.36 -10.58 34.91
N GLN A 160 13.04 -10.45 33.76
CA GLN A 160 14.08 -11.39 33.32
C GLN A 160 15.45 -10.72 33.29
N THR A 161 16.42 -11.30 34.01
CA THR A 161 17.82 -10.89 34.01
C THR A 161 18.65 -11.76 33.08
N LEU A 162 19.59 -11.13 32.37
CA LEU A 162 20.54 -11.82 31.50
C LEU A 162 21.67 -12.43 32.35
N GLU A 163 21.53 -13.71 32.72
CA GLU A 163 22.44 -14.40 33.65
C GLU A 163 23.83 -14.69 33.04
N ALA A 164 23.91 -14.95 31.74
CA ALA A 164 25.18 -15.27 31.05
C ALA A 164 25.89 -14.01 30.54
N GLN A 165 27.19 -13.91 30.80
CA GLN A 165 28.06 -12.86 30.26
C GLN A 165 28.13 -12.99 28.73
N GLN A 166 27.45 -12.08 28.03
CA GLN A 166 27.47 -12.06 26.56
C GLN A 166 28.84 -11.58 26.05
N PRO A 167 29.29 -12.04 24.88
CA PRO A 167 30.53 -11.53 24.28
C PRO A 167 30.35 -10.07 23.84
N TYR A 168 31.47 -9.35 23.76
CA TYR A 168 31.50 -8.08 23.04
C TYR A 168 31.19 -8.35 21.56
N LEU A 169 30.40 -7.47 20.94
CA LEU A 169 30.05 -7.59 19.53
C LEU A 169 30.65 -6.43 18.74
N ALA A 170 31.34 -6.73 17.64
CA ALA A 170 31.70 -5.74 16.63
C ALA A 170 30.64 -5.75 15.53
N ILE A 171 30.00 -4.61 15.29
CA ILE A 171 29.10 -4.41 14.17
C ILE A 171 29.76 -3.45 13.19
N LEU A 172 30.03 -3.95 11.99
CA LEU A 172 30.51 -3.16 10.85
C LEU A 172 29.31 -2.79 9.97
N TYR A 173 29.15 -1.52 9.64
CA TYR A 173 28.03 -1.03 8.84
C TYR A 173 28.41 0.17 7.97
N GLN A 174 27.61 0.43 6.94
CA GLN A 174 27.70 1.65 6.14
C GLN A 174 26.54 2.59 6.47
N PRO A 175 26.80 3.81 6.99
CA PRO A 175 25.76 4.80 7.17
C PRO A 175 25.32 5.33 5.81
N LYS A 176 24.07 5.08 5.42
CA LYS A 176 23.51 5.56 4.15
C LYS A 176 22.13 6.16 4.38
N PHE A 177 21.88 7.32 3.77
CA PHE A 177 20.55 7.88 3.66
C PHE A 177 19.78 7.06 2.63
N SER A 178 18.90 6.20 3.11
CA SER A 178 18.19 5.21 2.31
C SER A 178 16.82 4.93 2.92
N GLY A 179 15.91 5.89 2.76
CA GLY A 179 14.52 5.79 3.17
C GLY A 179 13.59 6.41 2.14
N LEU A 180 12.35 6.66 2.56
CA LEU A 180 11.28 7.14 1.70
C LEU A 180 11.66 8.41 0.93
N MET A 181 12.32 9.37 1.57
CA MET A 181 12.78 10.62 0.93
C MET A 181 13.77 10.40 -0.22
N GLN A 182 14.50 9.29 -0.21
CA GLN A 182 15.42 8.90 -1.29
C GLN A 182 14.76 7.93 -2.29
N GLY A 183 13.46 7.69 -2.18
CA GLY A 183 12.72 6.76 -3.03
C GLY A 183 12.93 5.28 -2.67
N ASN A 184 13.49 4.97 -1.50
CA ASN A 184 13.70 3.61 -1.06
C ASN A 184 12.68 3.22 0.02
N LEU A 185 11.77 2.31 -0.31
CA LEU A 185 10.77 1.75 0.62
C LEU A 185 11.34 0.65 1.54
N GLY A 186 12.59 0.26 1.32
CA GLY A 186 13.25 -0.85 1.95
C GLY A 186 12.97 -2.18 1.25
N ASP A 187 13.50 -3.24 1.85
CA ASP A 187 13.35 -4.60 1.36
C ASP A 187 12.24 -5.31 2.12
N SER A 188 11.52 -6.17 1.41
CA SER A 188 10.56 -7.10 2.00
C SER A 188 11.28 -8.02 2.98
N THR A 189 10.74 -8.14 4.18
CA THR A 189 11.30 -9.08 5.16
C THR A 189 10.96 -10.53 4.84
N ARG A 190 9.89 -10.76 4.07
CA ARG A 190 9.44 -12.10 3.70
C ARG A 190 10.11 -12.60 2.43
N TYR A 191 10.17 -11.75 1.41
CA TYR A 191 10.63 -12.09 0.07
C TYR A 191 12.09 -11.71 -0.17
N SER A 192 12.71 -10.93 0.73
CA SER A 192 14.08 -10.42 0.59
C SER A 192 14.33 -9.67 -0.73
N GLU A 193 13.26 -9.06 -1.27
CA GLU A 193 13.27 -8.29 -2.52
C GLU A 193 12.94 -6.81 -2.22
N PRO A 194 13.49 -5.84 -2.97
CA PRO A 194 13.10 -4.44 -2.85
C PRO A 194 11.59 -4.24 -3.04
N VAL A 195 10.96 -3.57 -2.07
CA VAL A 195 9.50 -3.34 -2.09
C VAL A 195 9.06 -2.56 -3.32
N TRP A 196 9.89 -1.61 -3.77
CA TRP A 196 9.63 -0.83 -4.99
C TRP A 196 9.48 -1.71 -6.23
N ASP A 197 10.35 -2.71 -6.41
CA ASP A 197 10.32 -3.58 -7.58
C ASP A 197 9.08 -4.49 -7.56
N MET A 198 8.73 -5.00 -6.38
CA MET A 198 7.50 -5.76 -6.17
C MET A 198 6.25 -4.94 -6.49
N MET A 199 6.22 -3.65 -6.12
CA MET A 199 5.11 -2.73 -6.41
C MET A 199 5.06 -2.35 -7.90
N LYS A 200 6.23 -2.11 -8.51
CA LYS A 200 6.36 -1.75 -9.92
C LYS A 200 5.75 -2.79 -10.86
N ARG A 201 5.91 -4.07 -10.55
CA ARG A 201 5.34 -5.18 -11.32
C ARG A 201 3.80 -5.22 -11.29
N ARG A 202 3.18 -4.71 -10.21
CA ARG A 202 1.72 -4.75 -9.98
C ARG A 202 0.98 -3.48 -10.41
N PHE A 203 1.70 -2.36 -10.56
CA PHE A 203 1.10 -1.10 -11.00
C PHE A 203 0.32 -1.22 -12.32
N PRO A 204 0.81 -1.87 -13.40
CA PRO A 204 0.07 -1.93 -14.65
C PRO A 204 -1.31 -2.58 -14.51
N ILE A 205 -1.40 -3.67 -13.74
CA ILE A 205 -2.64 -4.42 -13.53
C ILE A 205 -3.62 -3.58 -12.69
N SER A 206 -3.13 -2.98 -11.61
CA SER A 206 -3.97 -2.14 -10.73
C SER A 206 -4.47 -0.90 -11.46
N ILE A 207 -3.59 -0.25 -12.24
CA ILE A 207 -3.94 0.90 -13.06
C ILE A 207 -4.98 0.52 -14.11
N PHE A 208 -4.81 -0.63 -14.77
CA PHE A 208 -5.77 -1.14 -15.74
C PHE A 208 -7.16 -1.28 -15.13
N PHE A 209 -7.30 -2.01 -14.01
CA PHE A 209 -8.61 -2.20 -13.38
C PHE A 209 -9.19 -0.90 -12.83
N GLY A 210 -8.40 -0.03 -12.22
CA GLY A 210 -8.93 1.22 -11.67
C GLY A 210 -9.35 2.22 -12.74
N VAL A 211 -8.54 2.43 -13.77
CA VAL A 211 -8.89 3.37 -14.85
C VAL A 211 -10.05 2.83 -15.67
N LEU A 212 -10.04 1.54 -16.00
CA LEU A 212 -11.10 0.94 -16.80
C LEU A 212 -12.43 0.85 -16.03
N SER A 213 -12.39 0.46 -14.75
CA SER A 213 -13.61 0.47 -13.91
C SER A 213 -14.14 1.88 -13.73
N LEU A 214 -13.28 2.88 -13.54
CA LEU A 214 -13.68 4.30 -13.49
C LEU A 214 -14.37 4.72 -14.79
N ALA A 215 -13.73 4.46 -15.93
CA ALA A 215 -14.26 4.82 -17.24
C ALA A 215 -15.62 4.15 -17.50
N LEU A 216 -15.74 2.84 -17.26
CA LEU A 216 -16.97 2.09 -17.45
C LEU A 216 -18.07 2.55 -16.49
N THR A 217 -17.73 2.82 -15.23
CA THR A 217 -18.69 3.31 -14.23
C THR A 217 -19.32 4.61 -14.70
N TYR A 218 -18.52 5.57 -15.16
CA TYR A 218 -19.02 6.86 -15.65
C TYR A 218 -19.79 6.69 -16.97
N LEU A 219 -19.27 5.88 -17.90
CA LEU A 219 -19.90 5.60 -19.19
C LEU A 219 -21.29 4.98 -19.05
N VAL A 220 -21.52 4.14 -18.05
CA VAL A 220 -22.82 3.47 -17.84
C VAL A 220 -23.73 4.29 -16.91
N CYS A 221 -23.21 4.78 -15.78
CA CYS A 221 -24.03 5.42 -14.75
C CYS A 221 -24.52 6.81 -15.16
N ILE A 222 -23.74 7.59 -15.92
CA ILE A 222 -24.17 8.93 -16.34
C ILE A 222 -25.36 8.85 -17.29
N PRO A 223 -25.32 8.09 -18.41
CA PRO A 223 -26.48 7.97 -19.28
C PRO A 223 -27.71 7.41 -18.57
N LEU A 224 -27.51 6.41 -17.69
CA LEU A 224 -28.60 5.84 -16.92
C LEU A 224 -29.21 6.85 -15.94
N GLY A 225 -28.40 7.62 -15.22
CA GLY A 225 -28.86 8.67 -14.32
C GLY A 225 -29.62 9.78 -15.04
N VAL A 226 -29.10 10.20 -16.21
CA VAL A 226 -29.76 11.18 -17.09
C VAL A 226 -31.11 10.66 -17.58
N LEU A 227 -31.16 9.41 -18.07
CA LEU A 227 -32.38 8.77 -18.54
C LEU A 227 -33.44 8.69 -17.42
N LYS A 228 -33.03 8.36 -16.20
CA LYS A 228 -33.91 8.27 -15.03
C LYS A 228 -34.43 9.63 -14.59
N ALA A 229 -33.63 10.70 -14.66
CA ALA A 229 -34.07 12.05 -14.35
C ALA A 229 -35.07 12.58 -15.38
N ILE A 230 -34.80 12.38 -16.68
CA ILE A 230 -35.71 12.82 -17.76
C ILE A 230 -37.04 12.06 -17.71
N LYS A 231 -37.00 10.77 -17.39
CA LYS A 231 -38.20 9.91 -17.27
C LYS A 231 -38.64 9.73 -15.82
N HIS A 232 -38.46 10.73 -14.98
CA HIS A 232 -38.83 10.65 -13.57
C HIS A 232 -40.31 10.28 -13.40
N ARG A 233 -40.61 9.44 -12.39
CA ARG A 233 -41.94 8.88 -12.09
C ARG A 233 -42.56 7.97 -13.17
N THR A 234 -41.78 7.53 -14.14
CA THR A 234 -42.22 6.50 -15.10
C THR A 234 -41.91 5.10 -14.59
N VAL A 235 -42.54 4.08 -15.20
CA VAL A 235 -42.23 2.66 -14.93
C VAL A 235 -40.74 2.36 -15.13
N LEU A 236 -40.11 2.97 -16.14
CA LEU A 236 -38.67 2.81 -16.36
C LEU A 236 -37.85 3.30 -15.16
N ASP A 237 -38.20 4.45 -14.57
CA ASP A 237 -37.53 4.97 -13.37
C ASP A 237 -37.71 4.02 -12.18
N ASN A 238 -38.91 3.50 -11.97
CA ASN A 238 -39.20 2.58 -10.87
C ASN A 238 -38.46 1.23 -11.04
N VAL A 239 -38.58 0.58 -12.21
CA VAL A 239 -37.94 -0.72 -12.48
C VAL A 239 -36.42 -0.62 -12.38
N THR A 240 -35.82 0.39 -13.01
CA THR A 240 -34.36 0.58 -12.92
C THR A 240 -33.93 0.90 -11.49
N SER A 241 -34.73 1.65 -10.70
CA SER A 241 -34.42 1.89 -9.29
C SER A 241 -34.41 0.59 -8.48
N ILE A 242 -35.41 -0.27 -8.67
CA ILE A 242 -35.47 -1.58 -8.00
C ILE A 242 -34.22 -2.39 -8.34
N LEU A 243 -33.83 -2.46 -9.61
CA LEU A 243 -32.63 -3.18 -10.05
C LEU A 243 -31.35 -2.58 -9.44
N ILE A 244 -31.21 -1.25 -9.45
CA ILE A 244 -30.06 -0.54 -8.89
C ILE A 244 -29.94 -0.82 -7.38
N PHE A 245 -31.03 -0.69 -6.62
CA PHE A 245 -31.00 -0.89 -5.17
C PHE A 245 -30.85 -2.36 -4.77
N THR A 246 -31.40 -3.28 -5.56
CA THR A 246 -31.17 -4.72 -5.36
C THR A 246 -29.71 -5.06 -5.61
N GLY A 247 -29.12 -4.56 -6.71
CA GLY A 247 -27.70 -4.74 -6.99
C GLY A 247 -26.80 -4.11 -5.93
N TYR A 248 -27.18 -2.95 -5.40
CA TYR A 248 -26.46 -2.28 -4.32
C TYR A 248 -26.42 -3.08 -3.01
N ALA A 249 -27.44 -3.90 -2.74
CA ALA A 249 -27.46 -4.75 -1.55
C ALA A 249 -26.42 -5.88 -1.61
N ILE A 250 -25.86 -6.19 -2.78
CA ILE A 250 -24.86 -7.24 -2.97
C ILE A 250 -23.46 -6.60 -2.95
N PRO A 251 -22.60 -6.94 -1.98
CA PRO A 251 -21.21 -6.48 -2.00
C PRO A 251 -20.50 -6.96 -3.28
N GLY A 252 -19.65 -6.12 -3.87
CA GLY A 252 -19.00 -6.43 -5.15
C GLY A 252 -18.21 -7.75 -5.15
N PHE A 253 -17.54 -8.09 -4.04
CA PHE A 253 -16.84 -9.38 -3.91
C PHE A 253 -17.81 -10.58 -3.82
N VAL A 254 -18.95 -10.42 -3.14
CA VAL A 254 -19.99 -11.48 -3.07
C VAL A 254 -20.55 -11.73 -4.46
N LEU A 255 -20.83 -10.66 -5.21
CA LEU A 255 -21.22 -10.76 -6.61
C LEU A 255 -20.15 -11.52 -7.42
N GLY A 256 -18.86 -11.22 -7.19
CA GLY A 256 -17.74 -11.92 -7.81
C GLY A 256 -17.80 -13.43 -7.61
N VAL A 257 -18.06 -13.91 -6.39
CA VAL A 257 -18.23 -15.34 -6.11
C VAL A 257 -19.35 -15.94 -6.95
N PHE A 258 -20.53 -15.29 -7.01
CA PHE A 258 -21.64 -15.77 -7.85
C PHE A 258 -21.30 -15.77 -9.33
N LEU A 259 -20.64 -14.70 -9.81
CA LEU A 259 -20.26 -14.58 -11.21
C LEU A 259 -19.27 -15.66 -11.63
N VAL A 260 -18.24 -15.94 -10.82
CA VAL A 260 -17.28 -17.02 -11.08
C VAL A 260 -17.99 -18.37 -11.09
N VAL A 261 -18.83 -18.68 -10.09
CA VAL A 261 -19.52 -19.98 -10.03
C VAL A 261 -20.44 -20.20 -11.22
N ILE A 262 -21.20 -19.19 -11.62
CA ILE A 262 -22.19 -19.33 -12.70
C ILE A 262 -21.51 -19.26 -14.06
N PHE A 263 -20.80 -18.17 -14.34
CA PHE A 263 -20.32 -17.86 -15.68
C PHE A 263 -18.98 -18.48 -16.01
N ALA A 264 -18.10 -18.68 -15.03
CA ALA A 264 -16.82 -19.35 -15.26
C ALA A 264 -16.92 -20.87 -15.01
N ALA A 265 -17.30 -21.29 -13.81
CA ALA A 265 -17.25 -22.71 -13.43
C ALA A 265 -18.35 -23.57 -14.07
N ARG A 266 -19.62 -23.11 -14.06
CA ARG A 266 -20.74 -23.90 -14.61
C ARG A 266 -20.90 -23.75 -16.11
N LEU A 267 -20.93 -22.51 -16.60
CA LEU A 267 -21.18 -22.23 -18.01
C LEU A 267 -19.93 -22.28 -18.89
N GLY A 268 -18.73 -22.15 -18.30
CA GLY A 268 -17.47 -22.12 -19.06
C GLY A 268 -17.35 -20.92 -20.00
N TRP A 269 -18.12 -19.85 -19.75
CA TRP A 269 -18.14 -18.67 -20.62
C TRP A 269 -16.96 -17.75 -20.37
N PHE A 270 -16.39 -17.75 -19.17
CA PHE A 270 -15.32 -16.84 -18.74
C PHE A 270 -14.23 -17.63 -17.99
N PRO A 271 -12.99 -17.11 -17.94
CA PRO A 271 -11.93 -17.72 -17.16
C PRO A 271 -12.24 -17.69 -15.66
N LEU A 272 -11.70 -18.68 -14.94
CA LEU A 272 -11.85 -18.80 -13.48
C LEU A 272 -10.96 -17.80 -12.74
N GLU A 273 -9.76 -17.58 -13.26
CA GLU A 273 -8.69 -16.85 -12.58
C GLU A 273 -7.70 -16.24 -13.57
N GLY A 274 -6.87 -15.32 -13.08
CA GLY A 274 -5.76 -14.73 -13.82
C GLY A 274 -6.12 -13.50 -14.66
N PHE A 275 -5.08 -12.81 -15.12
CA PHE A 275 -5.21 -11.57 -15.89
C PHE A 275 -5.18 -11.77 -17.41
N VAL A 276 -4.51 -12.83 -17.88
CA VAL A 276 -4.33 -13.18 -19.29
C VAL A 276 -4.16 -14.70 -19.43
N SER A 277 -4.43 -15.25 -20.61
CA SER A 277 -4.19 -16.65 -20.93
C SER A 277 -2.70 -17.01 -20.99
N SER A 278 -2.36 -18.29 -20.80
CA SER A 278 -0.97 -18.78 -20.90
C SER A 278 -0.33 -18.59 -22.29
N ASN A 279 -1.13 -18.59 -23.35
CA ASN A 279 -0.69 -18.34 -24.73
C ASN A 279 -0.74 -16.85 -25.14
N PHE A 280 -0.95 -15.92 -24.19
CA PHE A 280 -1.12 -14.49 -24.50
C PHE A 280 0.04 -13.91 -25.31
N ALA A 281 1.27 -14.36 -25.07
CA ALA A 281 2.45 -13.90 -25.78
C ALA A 281 2.34 -14.09 -27.31
N ASP A 282 1.76 -15.23 -27.72
CA ASP A 282 1.67 -15.68 -29.11
C ASP A 282 0.43 -15.15 -29.84
N LEU A 283 -0.49 -14.49 -29.13
CA LEU A 283 -1.70 -13.91 -29.71
C LEU A 283 -1.39 -12.68 -30.57
N SER A 284 -2.18 -12.50 -31.62
CA SER A 284 -2.23 -11.25 -32.39
C SER A 284 -2.68 -10.08 -31.51
N LEU A 285 -2.50 -8.84 -31.95
CA LEU A 285 -2.95 -7.66 -31.19
C LEU A 285 -4.44 -7.73 -30.83
N TRP A 286 -5.28 -8.14 -31.78
CA TRP A 286 -6.71 -8.33 -31.53
C TRP A 286 -6.97 -9.48 -30.56
N GLY A 287 -6.25 -10.60 -30.69
CA GLY A 287 -6.32 -11.71 -29.76
C GLY A 287 -5.98 -11.31 -28.32
N LYS A 288 -4.96 -10.45 -28.15
CA LYS A 288 -4.57 -9.90 -26.83
C LYS A 288 -5.67 -9.02 -26.24
N VAL A 289 -6.29 -8.16 -27.05
CA VAL A 289 -7.39 -7.30 -26.58
C VAL A 289 -8.61 -8.12 -26.18
N THR A 290 -8.98 -9.13 -26.98
CA THR A 290 -10.12 -10.00 -26.66
C THR A 290 -9.84 -10.84 -25.42
N ASP A 291 -8.63 -11.39 -25.30
CA ASP A 291 -8.23 -12.18 -24.13
C ASP A 291 -8.29 -11.34 -22.85
N LEU A 292 -7.74 -10.13 -22.91
CA LEU A 292 -7.77 -9.21 -21.79
C LEU A 292 -9.20 -8.78 -21.42
N ALA A 293 -10.04 -8.48 -22.40
CA ALA A 293 -11.45 -8.16 -22.16
C ALA A 293 -12.20 -9.35 -21.54
N HIS A 294 -11.87 -10.57 -21.98
CA HIS A 294 -12.48 -11.80 -21.48
C HIS A 294 -12.12 -12.05 -20.01
N HIS A 295 -10.85 -11.87 -19.62
CA HIS A 295 -10.42 -11.99 -18.22
C HIS A 295 -10.92 -10.83 -17.35
N ALA A 296 -10.99 -9.63 -17.89
CA ALA A 296 -11.33 -8.44 -17.12
C ALA A 296 -12.85 -8.25 -16.91
N PHE A 297 -13.71 -8.87 -17.72
CA PHE A 297 -15.16 -8.57 -17.72
C PHE A 297 -15.81 -8.80 -16.35
N LEU A 298 -15.69 -9.99 -15.76
CA LEU A 298 -16.32 -10.31 -14.48
C LEU A 298 -15.76 -9.46 -13.31
N PRO A 299 -14.43 -9.30 -13.15
CA PRO A 299 -13.89 -8.39 -12.14
C PRO A 299 -14.39 -6.95 -12.31
N LEU A 300 -14.42 -6.42 -13.54
CA LEU A 300 -14.87 -5.04 -13.80
C LEU A 300 -16.34 -4.83 -13.41
N VAL A 301 -17.21 -5.82 -13.64
CA VAL A 301 -18.60 -5.78 -13.18
C VAL A 301 -18.66 -5.69 -11.65
N CYS A 302 -17.81 -6.44 -10.94
CA CYS A 302 -17.72 -6.40 -9.48
C CYS A 302 -17.25 -5.04 -8.96
N TYR A 303 -16.23 -4.45 -9.58
CA TYR A 303 -15.76 -3.10 -9.23
C TYR A 303 -16.82 -2.04 -9.49
N MET A 304 -17.54 -2.13 -10.61
CA MET A 304 -18.54 -1.15 -10.99
C MET A 304 -19.75 -1.14 -10.04
N VAL A 305 -20.18 -2.31 -9.55
CA VAL A 305 -21.38 -2.41 -8.68
C VAL A 305 -21.28 -1.56 -7.41
N GLY A 306 -20.10 -1.44 -6.81
CA GLY A 306 -19.91 -0.63 -5.60
C GLY A 306 -20.23 0.87 -5.79
N SER A 307 -19.97 1.40 -6.98
CA SER A 307 -20.22 2.82 -7.32
C SER A 307 -21.48 3.02 -8.16
N PHE A 308 -22.09 1.94 -8.64
CA PHE A 308 -23.17 1.98 -9.62
C PHE A 308 -24.40 2.72 -9.09
N ALA A 309 -24.87 2.36 -7.89
CA ALA A 309 -26.06 2.96 -7.31
C ALA A 309 -25.83 4.41 -6.86
N SER A 310 -24.70 4.68 -6.20
CA SER A 310 -24.36 6.01 -5.70
C SER A 310 -24.19 7.01 -6.85
N LEU A 311 -23.42 6.69 -7.88
CA LEU A 311 -23.18 7.59 -9.01
C LEU A 311 -24.44 7.81 -9.85
N THR A 312 -25.20 6.75 -10.13
CA THR A 312 -26.44 6.86 -10.93
C THR A 312 -27.47 7.75 -10.23
N MET A 313 -27.65 7.58 -8.91
CA MET A 313 -28.59 8.39 -8.14
C MET A 313 -28.07 9.81 -7.93
N LEU A 314 -26.76 10.02 -7.78
CA LEU A 314 -26.15 11.34 -7.72
C LEU A 314 -26.42 12.12 -9.01
N VAL A 315 -26.19 11.53 -10.18
CA VAL A 315 -26.49 12.15 -11.47
C VAL A 315 -27.99 12.44 -11.60
N LYS A 316 -28.85 11.48 -11.22
CA LYS A 316 -30.30 11.64 -11.28
C LYS A 316 -30.75 12.83 -10.43
N ASN A 317 -30.37 12.86 -9.16
CA ASN A 317 -30.85 13.85 -8.20
C ASN A 317 -30.37 15.25 -8.58
N ASN A 318 -29.08 15.42 -8.88
CA ASN A 318 -28.54 16.69 -9.32
C ASN A 318 -29.22 17.19 -10.60
N LEU A 319 -29.50 16.30 -11.56
CA LEU A 319 -30.20 16.70 -12.78
C LEU A 319 -31.64 17.10 -12.49
N MET A 320 -32.36 16.39 -11.63
CA MET A 320 -33.73 16.80 -11.24
C MET A 320 -33.75 18.17 -10.58
N ASP A 321 -32.80 18.47 -9.69
CA ASP A 321 -32.68 19.78 -9.06
C ASP A 321 -32.41 20.89 -10.08
N GLN A 322 -31.53 20.63 -11.06
CA GLN A 322 -31.27 21.58 -12.14
C GLN A 322 -32.47 21.74 -13.08
N LEU A 323 -33.23 20.69 -13.37
CA LEU A 323 -34.44 20.78 -14.19
C LEU A 323 -35.55 21.61 -13.52
N ALA A 324 -35.60 21.64 -12.19
CA ALA A 324 -36.54 22.44 -11.42
C ALA A 324 -36.16 23.93 -11.30
N SER A 325 -34.98 24.32 -11.81
CA SER A 325 -34.48 25.69 -11.68
C SER A 325 -35.11 26.68 -12.66
N ASP A 326 -35.18 27.95 -12.24
CA ASP A 326 -35.79 29.02 -13.03
C ASP A 326 -35.08 29.28 -14.37
N TYR A 327 -33.76 29.06 -14.47
CA TYR A 327 -33.04 29.26 -15.72
C TYR A 327 -33.44 28.22 -16.78
N VAL A 328 -33.73 26.98 -16.39
CA VAL A 328 -34.23 25.95 -17.31
C VAL A 328 -35.64 26.29 -17.76
N ARG A 329 -36.53 26.66 -16.83
CA ARG A 329 -37.89 27.11 -17.14
C ARG A 329 -37.89 28.30 -18.09
N THR A 330 -37.01 29.27 -17.85
CA THR A 330 -36.83 30.45 -18.71
C THR A 330 -36.32 30.08 -20.10
N ALA A 331 -35.35 29.16 -20.20
CA ALA A 331 -34.83 28.70 -21.49
C ALA A 331 -35.93 28.04 -22.35
N VAL A 332 -36.74 27.18 -21.73
CA VAL A 332 -37.89 26.54 -22.41
C VAL A 332 -38.95 27.57 -22.80
N ALA A 333 -39.26 28.54 -21.92
CA ALA A 333 -40.21 29.62 -22.21
C ALA A 333 -39.76 30.52 -23.37
N LYS A 334 -38.44 30.67 -23.59
CA LYS A 334 -37.86 31.37 -24.75
C LYS A 334 -37.87 30.54 -26.04
N GLY A 335 -38.48 29.35 -26.05
CA GLY A 335 -38.65 28.50 -27.23
C GLY A 335 -37.56 27.43 -27.42
N LEU A 336 -36.69 27.21 -26.44
CA LEU A 336 -35.71 26.13 -26.51
C LEU A 336 -36.40 24.77 -26.26
N ASP A 337 -36.20 23.80 -27.16
CA ASP A 337 -36.70 22.43 -26.97
C ASP A 337 -36.21 21.84 -25.64
N PHE A 338 -37.05 21.04 -24.97
CA PHE A 338 -36.74 20.50 -23.64
C PHE A 338 -35.45 19.68 -23.65
N LYS A 339 -35.20 18.86 -24.69
CA LYS A 339 -33.95 18.09 -24.78
C LYS A 339 -32.73 19.00 -24.88
N ARG A 340 -32.83 20.09 -25.66
CA ARG A 340 -31.75 21.08 -25.78
C ARG A 340 -31.54 21.82 -24.45
N ALA A 341 -32.60 22.14 -23.72
CA ALA A 341 -32.49 22.73 -22.38
C ALA A 341 -31.81 21.78 -21.38
N VAL A 342 -32.14 20.49 -21.44
CA VAL A 342 -31.53 19.45 -20.58
C VAL A 342 -30.04 19.28 -20.89
N PHE A 343 -29.68 18.92 -22.13
CA PHE A 343 -28.30 18.59 -22.48
C PHE A 343 -27.40 19.83 -22.60
N GLY A 344 -27.94 20.97 -22.99
CA GLY A 344 -27.18 22.22 -23.18
C GLY A 344 -26.99 23.04 -21.91
N HIS A 345 -27.94 22.98 -20.97
CA HIS A 345 -27.91 23.82 -19.76
C HIS A 345 -27.95 23.00 -18.47
N ALA A 346 -29.00 22.19 -18.25
CA ALA A 346 -29.21 21.52 -16.97
C ALA A 346 -28.11 20.50 -16.64
N LEU A 347 -27.77 19.64 -17.61
CA LEU A 347 -26.78 18.56 -17.43
C LEU A 347 -25.39 19.12 -17.12
N ARG A 348 -25.00 20.21 -17.77
CA ARG A 348 -23.70 20.85 -17.54
C ARG A 348 -23.53 21.28 -16.08
N ASN A 349 -24.60 21.84 -15.49
CA ASN A 349 -24.59 22.26 -14.08
C ASN A 349 -24.74 21.07 -13.13
N ALA A 350 -25.56 20.08 -13.50
CA ALA A 350 -25.76 18.87 -12.71
C ALA A 350 -24.50 17.98 -12.64
N PHE A 351 -23.59 18.11 -13.60
CA PHE A 351 -22.35 17.33 -13.65
C PHE A 351 -21.25 17.85 -12.74
N ILE A 352 -21.34 19.07 -12.21
CA ILE A 352 -20.29 19.67 -11.36
C ILE A 352 -19.98 18.77 -10.14
N PRO A 353 -20.96 18.31 -9.33
CA PRO A 353 -20.68 17.44 -8.20
C PRO A 353 -20.18 16.05 -8.62
N VAL A 354 -20.64 15.55 -9.77
CA VAL A 354 -20.27 14.24 -10.34
C VAL A 354 -18.82 14.24 -10.81
N ALA A 355 -18.36 15.35 -11.37
CA ALA A 355 -16.98 15.52 -11.79
C ALA A 355 -16.05 15.68 -10.58
N ALA A 356 -16.51 16.34 -9.51
CA ALA A 356 -15.75 16.51 -8.28
C ALA A 356 -15.43 15.16 -7.60
N THR A 357 -16.23 14.10 -7.78
CA THR A 357 -15.91 12.77 -7.22
C THR A 357 -14.85 12.00 -8.03
N MET A 358 -14.51 12.44 -9.25
CA MET A 358 -13.55 11.72 -10.11
C MET A 358 -12.15 11.64 -9.50
N GLY A 359 -11.71 12.68 -8.78
CA GLY A 359 -10.39 12.68 -8.15
C GLY A 359 -10.27 11.64 -7.04
N GLN A 360 -11.33 11.41 -6.26
CA GLN A 360 -11.37 10.34 -5.25
C GLN A 360 -11.27 8.95 -5.89
N ALA A 361 -11.80 8.77 -7.10
CA ALA A 361 -11.71 7.49 -7.79
C ALA A 361 -10.28 7.10 -8.19
N LEU A 362 -9.32 8.04 -8.19
CA LEU A 362 -7.90 7.74 -8.37
C LEU A 362 -7.37 6.79 -7.27
N THR A 363 -8.00 6.79 -6.09
CA THR A 363 -7.66 5.84 -5.02
C THR A 363 -7.97 4.40 -5.40
N LEU A 364 -8.99 4.14 -6.20
CA LEU A 364 -9.35 2.80 -6.66
C LEU A 364 -8.30 2.22 -7.63
N VAL A 365 -7.51 3.08 -8.27
CA VAL A 365 -6.42 2.73 -9.21
C VAL A 365 -5.28 2.00 -8.54
N VAL A 366 -5.08 2.19 -7.24
CA VAL A 366 -4.01 1.51 -6.49
C VAL A 366 -4.51 0.86 -5.21
N GLY A 367 -5.59 1.34 -4.60
CA GLY A 367 -6.22 0.67 -3.46
C GLY A 367 -7.01 -0.58 -3.84
N GLY A 368 -7.52 -0.63 -5.08
CA GLY A 368 -8.24 -1.78 -5.62
C GLY A 368 -9.30 -2.35 -4.67
N SER A 369 -9.54 -3.65 -4.79
CA SER A 369 -10.37 -4.39 -3.84
C SER A 369 -9.70 -5.74 -3.66
N PHE A 370 -8.99 -5.89 -2.54
CA PHE A 370 -8.24 -7.12 -2.25
C PHE A 370 -9.13 -8.37 -2.28
N LEU A 371 -10.43 -8.24 -1.95
CA LEU A 371 -11.38 -9.35 -2.01
C LEU A 371 -11.72 -9.73 -3.46
N ILE A 372 -11.96 -8.75 -4.33
CA ILE A 372 -12.20 -9.02 -5.76
C ILE A 372 -10.92 -9.61 -6.38
N GLU A 373 -9.77 -9.02 -6.08
CA GLU A 373 -8.47 -9.52 -6.53
C GLU A 373 -8.20 -10.96 -6.07
N ARG A 374 -8.55 -11.30 -4.82
CA ARG A 374 -8.39 -12.65 -4.29
C ARG A 374 -9.30 -13.68 -4.98
N ILE A 375 -10.53 -13.29 -5.34
CA ILE A 375 -11.51 -14.17 -5.97
C ILE A 375 -11.12 -14.52 -7.40
N PHE A 376 -10.61 -13.53 -8.15
CA PHE A 376 -10.23 -13.69 -9.55
C PHE A 376 -8.73 -13.97 -9.75
N ASP A 377 -7.98 -14.18 -8.67
CA ASP A 377 -6.51 -14.33 -8.64
C ASP A 377 -5.76 -13.26 -9.46
N ILE A 378 -6.10 -12.00 -9.18
CA ILE A 378 -5.47 -10.84 -9.81
C ILE A 378 -4.35 -10.37 -8.87
N ASP A 379 -3.11 -10.37 -9.36
CA ASP A 379 -1.93 -9.88 -8.61
C ASP A 379 -1.88 -8.34 -8.59
N GLY A 380 -2.90 -7.75 -7.96
CA GLY A 380 -3.06 -6.32 -7.78
C GLY A 380 -2.42 -5.79 -6.49
N PHE A 381 -2.42 -4.47 -6.37
CA PHE A 381 -1.84 -3.77 -5.23
C PHE A 381 -2.65 -3.94 -3.94
N GLY A 382 -3.98 -4.11 -4.08
CA GLY A 382 -4.87 -4.37 -2.95
C GLY A 382 -4.55 -5.71 -2.29
N LEU A 383 -4.43 -6.77 -3.09
CA LEU A 383 -4.06 -8.10 -2.64
C LEU A 383 -2.65 -8.13 -2.05
N MET A 384 -1.68 -7.42 -2.65
CA MET A 384 -0.32 -7.28 -2.10
C MET A 384 -0.34 -6.66 -0.69
N GLY A 385 -1.11 -5.58 -0.48
CA GLY A 385 -1.24 -4.96 0.84
C GLY A 385 -1.91 -5.88 1.86
N PHE A 386 -2.92 -6.65 1.44
CA PHE A 386 -3.59 -7.62 2.31
C PHE A 386 -2.66 -8.79 2.70
N ASN A 387 -1.94 -9.37 1.73
CA ASN A 387 -0.97 -10.43 2.00
C ASN A 387 0.15 -9.94 2.91
N ALA A 388 0.64 -8.71 2.71
CA ALA A 388 1.62 -8.10 3.59
C ALA A 388 1.12 -7.96 5.03
N LEU A 389 -0.18 -7.69 5.23
CA LEU A 389 -0.78 -7.66 6.56
C LEU A 389 -0.81 -9.05 7.21
N LEU A 390 -1.23 -10.07 6.46
CA LEU A 390 -1.26 -11.46 6.93
C LEU A 390 0.14 -12.00 7.26
N GLU A 391 1.11 -11.72 6.39
CA GLU A 391 2.50 -12.13 6.50
C GLU A 391 3.32 -11.22 7.43
N ARG A 392 2.70 -10.17 7.96
CA ARG A 392 3.31 -9.13 8.80
C ARG A 392 4.56 -8.52 8.17
N ASP A 393 4.55 -8.32 6.86
CA ASP A 393 5.59 -7.58 6.15
C ASP A 393 5.36 -6.07 6.26
N SER A 394 5.75 -5.49 7.40
CA SER A 394 5.83 -4.05 7.63
C SER A 394 6.48 -3.23 6.51
N SER A 395 7.45 -3.75 5.76
CA SER A 395 8.11 -2.98 4.69
C SER A 395 7.13 -2.74 3.55
N ILE A 396 6.40 -3.80 3.16
CA ILE A 396 5.34 -3.71 2.16
C ILE A 396 4.15 -2.90 2.71
N ILE A 397 3.68 -3.15 3.93
CA ILE A 397 2.57 -2.39 4.55
C ILE A 397 2.86 -0.88 4.53
N MET A 398 4.08 -0.48 4.93
CA MET A 398 4.50 0.91 4.91
C MET A 398 4.57 1.46 3.48
N GLY A 399 5.05 0.67 2.52
CA GLY A 399 5.01 1.00 1.10
C GLY A 399 3.61 1.23 0.56
N THR A 400 2.67 0.31 0.85
CA THR A 400 1.30 0.38 0.37
C THR A 400 0.53 1.56 0.97
N VAL A 401 0.73 1.84 2.27
CA VAL A 401 0.14 3.02 2.93
C VAL A 401 0.70 4.31 2.36
N THR A 402 2.01 4.35 2.07
CA THR A 402 2.64 5.55 1.54
C THR A 402 2.12 5.89 0.15
N ILE A 403 2.11 4.92 -0.77
CA ILE A 403 1.62 5.16 -2.13
C ILE A 403 0.10 5.37 -2.15
N GLY A 404 -0.67 4.57 -1.41
CA GLY A 404 -2.12 4.72 -1.32
C GLY A 404 -2.51 6.08 -0.72
N GLY A 405 -1.84 6.52 0.35
CA GLY A 405 -2.03 7.83 0.95
C GLY A 405 -1.65 8.97 0.00
N LEU A 406 -0.51 8.87 -0.68
CA LEU A 406 -0.08 9.85 -1.69
C LEU A 406 -1.13 10.01 -2.80
N LEU A 407 -1.64 8.90 -3.34
CA LEU A 407 -2.65 8.92 -4.39
C LEU A 407 -4.00 9.42 -3.92
N LEU A 408 -4.40 9.12 -2.68
CA LEU A 408 -5.58 9.69 -2.05
C LEU A 408 -5.50 11.21 -1.98
N MET A 409 -4.35 11.75 -1.55
CA MET A 409 -4.17 13.19 -1.44
C MET A 409 -4.10 13.88 -2.81
N ILE A 410 -3.40 13.28 -3.79
CA ILE A 410 -3.38 13.75 -5.17
C ILE A 410 -4.80 13.73 -5.75
N GLY A 411 -5.55 12.65 -5.54
CA GLY A 411 -6.93 12.50 -5.95
C GLY A 411 -7.82 13.59 -5.36
N ASN A 412 -7.67 13.87 -4.07
CA ASN A 412 -8.38 14.95 -3.40
C ASN A 412 -8.04 16.33 -3.98
N VAL A 413 -6.76 16.62 -4.29
CA VAL A 413 -6.37 17.88 -4.96
C VAL A 413 -6.98 17.97 -6.36
N LEU A 414 -7.00 16.86 -7.10
CA LEU A 414 -7.56 16.79 -8.44
C LEU A 414 -9.08 17.02 -8.43
N SER A 415 -9.80 16.43 -7.48
CA SER A 415 -11.24 16.64 -7.25
C SER A 415 -11.59 18.11 -7.12
N ASP A 416 -10.82 18.84 -6.30
CA ASP A 416 -11.03 20.25 -6.06
C ASP A 416 -10.70 21.11 -7.28
N LEU A 417 -9.66 20.74 -8.03
CA LEU A 417 -9.31 21.41 -9.28
C LEU A 417 -10.41 21.25 -10.33
N ILE A 418 -10.97 20.05 -10.44
CA ILE A 418 -12.09 19.77 -11.35
C ILE A 418 -13.31 20.60 -10.95
N ALA A 419 -13.69 20.60 -9.66
CA ALA A 419 -14.79 21.38 -9.14
C ALA A 419 -14.63 22.88 -9.44
N ALA A 420 -13.48 23.47 -9.09
CA ALA A 420 -13.24 24.91 -9.33
C ALA A 420 -13.22 25.30 -10.80
N ARG A 421 -12.77 24.41 -11.69
CA ARG A 421 -12.73 24.69 -13.13
C ARG A 421 -14.12 24.59 -13.76
N LEU A 422 -14.98 23.74 -13.24
CA LEU A 422 -16.35 23.55 -13.73
C LEU A 422 -17.33 24.57 -13.15
N ASP A 423 -17.12 25.04 -11.92
CA ASP A 423 -17.91 26.09 -11.30
C ASP A 423 -17.05 27.27 -10.81
N PRO A 424 -17.02 28.39 -11.55
CA PRO A 424 -16.26 29.58 -11.15
C PRO A 424 -16.84 30.30 -9.92
N ARG A 425 -18.01 29.88 -9.41
CA ARG A 425 -18.60 30.42 -8.17
C ARG A 425 -17.97 29.82 -6.92
N ILE A 426 -17.32 28.66 -7.04
CA ILE A 426 -16.63 28.00 -5.93
C ILE A 426 -15.38 28.83 -5.58
N ARG A 427 -15.47 29.56 -4.48
CA ARG A 427 -14.35 30.30 -3.89
C ARG A 427 -13.79 29.48 -2.73
N PHE A 428 -12.65 28.83 -2.94
CA PHE A 428 -11.89 28.22 -1.86
C PHE A 428 -11.11 29.30 -1.11
N GLU A 429 -11.42 29.48 0.18
CA GLU A 429 -10.74 30.42 1.10
C GLU A 429 -9.42 29.86 1.68
#